data_AF-A0A382PQE3-F1
#
_entry.id   AF-A0A382PQE3-F1
#
_cell.length_a   1.000
_cell.length_b   1.000
_cell.length_c   1.000
_cell.angle_alpha   90.00
_cell.angle_beta   90.00
_cell.angle_gamma   90.00
#
_symmetry.space_group_name_H-M   'P 1'
#
loop_
_entity.id
_entity.type
_entity.pdbx_description
1 polymer ?
#
loop_
_entity_poly.entity_id
_entity_poly.type
_entity_poly.pdbx_seq_one_letter_code
_entity_poly.pdbx_strand_id
1 'polypeptide(L)'
;GPDGLLLGDQGYEEADQGELNGRWDEGEKFTDANGNGKWDEFREPEEFAAYIQNVFEVPWMVINYGIRIDMVHYNSQVWSDTLGQFSPGSPWFYSDLNDNDIWDSGEEASDLAGLARQKILLKNSGWYYKISPRVGFSHVITDKSTFTFNYGLYYQNPVYQDVYLNTNSLEDPEELFEEGEGAVGNATMNSQRTQQYGANFNVQVGENWAYSFGAWVRDMDQLTRYTHERSGVYQYQVASNGDYGSAKGLDLTIEWRWLLFGSQLQYTYSVAKTNSEYAWASISGQYVDAPSHEFIAYYDRPHDLTYYFYTFLPFGVRAGLTAFYQSGYPYTPIIFKGKDP
;
A
#
# COMPACT_ATOMS: atom_id res chain seq x y z
N GLY A 1 30.96 -32.89 -13.50
CA GLY A 1 30.76 -31.92 -12.41
C GLY A 1 30.34 -32.63 -11.14
N PRO A 2 29.38 -32.07 -10.37
CA PRO A 2 28.80 -32.68 -9.16
C PRO A 2 28.15 -34.07 -9.38
N ASP A 3 27.81 -34.37 -10.63
CA ASP A 3 27.32 -35.65 -11.17
C ASP A 3 28.41 -36.71 -11.45
N GLY A 4 29.69 -36.35 -11.29
CA GLY A 4 30.83 -37.23 -11.57
C GLY A 4 31.14 -37.44 -13.06
N LEU A 5 30.47 -36.72 -13.97
CA LEU A 5 30.73 -36.78 -15.41
C LEU A 5 31.89 -35.86 -15.82
N LEU A 6 32.66 -36.27 -16.83
CA LEU A 6 33.81 -35.55 -17.37
C LEU A 6 33.45 -34.87 -18.70
N LEU A 7 34.15 -33.76 -19.01
CA LEU A 7 33.98 -33.01 -20.25
C LEU A 7 34.16 -33.94 -21.47
N GLY A 8 33.06 -34.22 -22.17
CA GLY A 8 32.99 -35.14 -23.31
C GLY A 8 32.08 -36.37 -23.13
N ASP A 9 31.54 -36.60 -21.92
CA ASP A 9 30.57 -37.65 -21.66
C ASP A 9 29.17 -37.29 -22.19
N GLN A 10 28.42 -38.29 -22.67
CA GLN A 10 27.08 -38.08 -23.22
C GLN A 10 26.09 -37.76 -22.09
N GLY A 11 25.61 -36.51 -22.04
CA GLY A 11 24.79 -35.98 -20.94
C GLY A 11 25.55 -35.12 -19.93
N TYR A 12 26.82 -34.81 -20.19
CA TYR A 12 27.55 -33.78 -19.45
C TYR A 12 26.97 -32.40 -19.79
N GLU A 13 26.30 -31.79 -18.81
CA GLU A 13 25.96 -30.37 -18.79
C GLU A 13 27.01 -29.69 -17.90
N GLU A 14 27.61 -28.58 -18.37
CA GLU A 14 28.47 -27.79 -17.49
C GLU A 14 27.59 -27.28 -16.35
N ALA A 15 28.00 -27.54 -15.10
CA ALA A 15 27.45 -26.82 -13.97
C ALA A 15 27.95 -25.37 -14.07
N ASP A 16 27.29 -24.58 -14.92
CA ASP A 16 27.49 -23.14 -15.02
C ASP A 16 26.74 -22.47 -13.87
N GLN A 17 27.29 -21.38 -13.39
CA GLN A 17 26.73 -20.61 -12.29
C GLN A 17 25.61 -19.73 -12.84
N GLY A 18 24.37 -20.24 -12.82
CA GLY A 18 23.15 -19.46 -13.06
C GLY A 18 23.00 -19.04 -14.51
N GLU A 19 22.20 -19.77 -15.29
CA GLU A 19 21.86 -19.36 -16.66
C GLU A 19 20.99 -18.07 -16.74
N LEU A 20 20.67 -17.44 -15.59
CA LEU A 20 19.74 -16.30 -15.47
C LEU A 20 18.41 -16.54 -16.21
N ASN A 21 18.04 -17.81 -16.40
CA ASN A 21 16.86 -18.24 -17.16
C ASN A 21 15.58 -18.23 -16.29
N GLY A 22 15.71 -17.87 -15.00
CA GLY A 22 14.63 -17.79 -14.02
C GLY A 22 14.15 -19.15 -13.50
N ARG A 23 14.89 -20.23 -13.73
CA ARG A 23 14.62 -21.58 -13.23
C ARG A 23 15.87 -22.12 -12.55
N TRP A 24 15.68 -22.84 -11.45
CA TRP A 24 16.77 -23.52 -10.76
C TRP A 24 16.99 -24.91 -11.36
N ASP A 25 18.25 -25.20 -11.68
CA ASP A 25 18.70 -26.50 -12.19
C ASP A 25 19.47 -27.30 -11.10
N GLU A 26 19.43 -28.63 -11.20
CA GLU A 26 20.01 -29.53 -10.19
C GLU A 26 21.54 -29.36 -10.09
N GLY A 27 22.01 -28.66 -9.05
CA GLY A 27 23.43 -28.34 -8.83
C GLY A 27 23.71 -26.86 -8.63
N GLU A 28 22.74 -25.98 -8.90
CA GLU A 28 22.84 -24.55 -8.63
C GLU A 28 22.66 -24.24 -7.13
N LYS A 29 23.30 -23.17 -6.64
CA LYS A 29 23.01 -22.64 -5.31
C LYS A 29 21.67 -21.92 -5.31
N PHE A 30 20.88 -22.07 -4.24
CA PHE A 30 19.64 -21.33 -4.06
C PHE A 30 19.54 -20.73 -2.67
N THR A 31 18.83 -19.61 -2.58
CA THR A 31 18.45 -18.97 -1.32
C THR A 31 17.25 -19.69 -0.69
N ASP A 32 17.47 -20.38 0.43
CA ASP A 32 16.40 -21.00 1.22
C ASP A 32 15.80 -19.98 2.20
N ALA A 33 14.95 -19.10 1.66
CA ALA A 33 14.39 -17.99 2.45
C ALA A 33 13.37 -18.43 3.52
N ASN A 34 12.79 -19.64 3.42
CA ASN A 34 11.81 -20.16 4.36
C ASN A 34 12.34 -21.34 5.22
N GLY A 35 13.59 -21.78 5.01
CA GLY A 35 14.25 -22.81 5.78
C GLY A 35 13.76 -24.24 5.48
N ASN A 36 13.16 -24.49 4.31
CA ASN A 36 12.59 -25.78 3.95
C ASN A 36 13.59 -26.73 3.23
N GLY A 37 14.80 -26.26 2.95
CA GLY A 37 15.87 -26.99 2.28
C GLY A 37 15.61 -27.26 0.79
N LYS A 38 14.72 -26.50 0.15
CA LYS A 38 14.35 -26.64 -1.26
C LYS A 38 14.31 -25.28 -1.95
N TRP A 39 14.56 -25.29 -3.25
CA TRP A 39 14.30 -24.12 -4.07
C TRP A 39 12.78 -23.93 -4.20
N ASP A 40 12.31 -22.72 -3.90
CA ASP A 40 10.92 -22.32 -4.08
C ASP A 40 10.80 -21.27 -5.18
N GLU A 41 10.02 -21.60 -6.23
CA GLU A 41 9.73 -20.67 -7.33
C GLU A 41 8.90 -19.46 -6.86
N PHE A 42 8.14 -19.63 -5.77
CA PHE A 42 7.23 -18.61 -5.24
C PHE A 42 7.29 -18.56 -3.72
N ARG A 43 7.09 -17.36 -3.16
CA ARG A 43 6.91 -17.17 -1.72
C ARG A 43 5.42 -17.15 -1.36
N GLU A 44 5.07 -17.88 -0.32
CA GLU A 44 3.68 -17.97 0.17
C GLU A 44 3.55 -17.18 1.48
N PRO A 45 2.94 -15.98 1.47
CA PRO A 45 2.66 -15.25 2.70
C PRO A 45 1.57 -15.95 3.52
N GLU A 46 1.71 -15.93 4.84
CA GLU A 46 0.69 -16.40 5.78
C GLU A 46 -0.08 -15.22 6.36
N GLU A 47 -1.41 -15.27 6.26
CA GLU A 47 -2.29 -14.23 6.81
C GLU A 47 -3.32 -14.83 7.77
N PHE A 48 -3.51 -14.17 8.91
CA PHE A 48 -4.53 -14.52 9.89
C PHE A 48 -5.37 -13.29 10.23
N ALA A 49 -6.70 -13.43 10.19
CA ALA A 49 -7.61 -12.36 10.57
C ALA A 49 -8.70 -12.88 11.51
N ALA A 50 -8.95 -12.12 12.58
CA ALA A 50 -10.03 -12.37 13.52
C ALA A 50 -10.84 -11.09 13.73
N TYR A 51 -12.15 -11.22 13.87
CA TYR A 51 -13.01 -10.06 14.13
C TYR A 51 -14.08 -10.40 15.17
N ILE A 52 -14.42 -9.41 15.98
CA ILE A 52 -15.54 -9.45 16.91
C ILE A 52 -16.35 -8.19 16.64
N GLN A 53 -17.64 -8.35 16.41
CA GLN A 53 -18.57 -7.25 16.21
C GLN A 53 -19.80 -7.47 17.08
N ASN A 54 -20.29 -6.38 17.66
CA ASN A 54 -21.53 -6.37 18.43
C ASN A 54 -22.36 -5.15 18.06
N VAL A 55 -23.67 -5.30 18.25
CA VAL A 55 -24.64 -4.24 18.08
C VAL A 55 -25.42 -4.11 19.38
N PHE A 56 -25.51 -2.89 19.89
CA PHE A 56 -26.36 -2.55 21.02
C PHE A 56 -27.47 -1.62 20.53
N GLU A 57 -28.71 -2.08 20.62
CA GLU A 57 -29.88 -1.37 20.12
C GLU A 57 -30.80 -0.96 21.26
N VAL A 58 -31.15 0.32 21.30
CA VAL A 58 -32.22 0.88 22.11
C VAL A 58 -33.13 1.75 21.22
N PRO A 59 -34.39 2.02 21.60
CA PRO A 59 -35.34 2.69 20.69
C PRO A 59 -34.90 4.05 20.14
N TRP A 60 -34.00 4.74 20.84
CA TRP A 60 -33.48 6.06 20.48
C TRP A 60 -32.03 6.03 19.97
N MET A 61 -31.33 4.88 20.02
CA MET A 61 -29.91 4.80 19.67
C MET A 61 -29.48 3.38 19.30
N VAL A 62 -28.65 3.26 18.28
CA VAL A 62 -27.96 2.03 17.87
C VAL A 62 -26.46 2.28 17.93
N ILE A 63 -25.74 1.44 18.65
CA ILE A 63 -24.27 1.48 18.70
C ILE A 63 -23.74 0.21 18.05
N ASN A 64 -22.93 0.38 17.02
CA ASN A 64 -22.15 -0.68 16.40
C ASN A 64 -20.71 -0.53 16.87
N TYR A 65 -20.13 -1.59 17.42
CA TYR A 65 -18.69 -1.61 17.67
C TYR A 65 -18.10 -2.93 17.20
N GLY A 66 -16.92 -2.84 16.61
CA GLY A 66 -16.18 -3.99 16.13
C GLY A 66 -14.69 -3.77 16.30
N ILE A 67 -13.98 -4.85 16.55
CA ILE A 67 -12.52 -4.89 16.55
C ILE A 67 -12.12 -6.01 15.62
N ARG A 68 -11.25 -5.70 14.66
CA ARG A 68 -10.60 -6.69 13.81
C ARG A 68 -9.11 -6.68 14.09
N ILE A 69 -8.51 -7.86 14.12
CA ILE A 69 -7.07 -8.06 14.22
C ILE A 69 -6.65 -8.74 12.93
N ASP A 70 -5.63 -8.19 12.28
CA ASP A 70 -5.02 -8.73 11.07
C ASP A 70 -3.56 -9.00 11.37
N MET A 71 -3.07 -10.18 10.97
CA MET A 71 -1.70 -10.61 11.15
C MET A 71 -1.16 -11.13 9.82
N VAL A 72 0.07 -10.79 9.47
CA VAL A 72 0.73 -11.23 8.24
C VAL A 72 2.17 -11.62 8.50
N HIS A 73 2.61 -12.68 7.84
CA HIS A 73 3.98 -13.13 7.76
C HIS A 73 4.36 -13.27 6.29
N TYR A 74 5.31 -12.46 5.81
CA TYR A 74 5.67 -12.47 4.39
C TYR A 74 6.62 -13.62 4.00
N ASN A 75 7.05 -14.47 4.93
CA ASN A 75 7.93 -15.63 4.65
C ASN A 75 9.11 -15.23 3.75
N SER A 76 9.83 -14.18 4.14
CA SER A 76 10.85 -13.54 3.30
C SER A 76 12.01 -13.05 4.13
N GLN A 77 13.12 -12.73 3.48
CA GLN A 77 14.35 -12.25 4.10
C GLN A 77 14.58 -10.79 3.79
N VAL A 78 15.26 -10.12 4.70
CA VAL A 78 15.65 -8.72 4.58
C VAL A 78 17.08 -8.60 5.12
N TRP A 79 17.86 -7.66 4.58
CA TRP A 79 19.18 -7.36 5.13
C TRP A 79 19.11 -6.99 6.61
N SER A 80 20.18 -7.33 7.33
CA SER A 80 20.32 -7.03 8.75
C SER A 80 21.69 -6.50 9.10
N ASP A 81 21.79 -5.74 10.18
CA ASP A 81 23.06 -5.25 10.72
C ASP A 81 23.78 -6.29 11.59
N THR A 82 24.99 -5.95 12.02
CA THR A 82 25.80 -6.76 12.96
C THR A 82 25.17 -6.92 14.35
N LEU A 83 24.08 -6.22 14.66
CA LEU A 83 23.31 -6.38 15.90
C LEU A 83 22.08 -7.28 15.69
N GLY A 84 21.91 -7.83 14.49
CA GLY A 84 20.76 -8.65 14.10
C GLY A 84 19.46 -7.83 14.02
N GLN A 85 19.53 -6.52 13.81
CA GLN A 85 18.37 -5.66 13.53
C GLN A 85 18.12 -5.59 12.02
N PHE A 86 16.87 -5.35 11.62
CA PHE A 86 16.54 -5.19 10.21
C PHE A 86 17.14 -3.90 9.65
N SER A 87 17.85 -4.01 8.53
CA SER A 87 18.45 -2.90 7.79
C SER A 87 18.07 -2.95 6.30
N PRO A 88 16.76 -2.87 5.96
CA PRO A 88 16.29 -3.02 4.58
C PRO A 88 16.93 -2.04 3.59
N GLY A 89 17.40 -0.88 4.05
CA GLY A 89 18.08 0.14 3.25
C GLY A 89 19.60 0.14 3.35
N SER A 90 20.23 -0.86 3.97
CA SER A 90 21.69 -0.93 4.09
C SER A 90 22.13 -2.38 4.26
N PRO A 91 22.67 -3.02 3.21
CA PRO A 91 23.25 -4.35 3.32
C PRO A 91 24.51 -4.31 4.18
N TRP A 92 24.67 -5.30 5.06
CA TRP A 92 25.91 -5.52 5.79
C TRP A 92 26.57 -6.80 5.32
N PHE A 93 27.87 -6.71 5.09
CA PHE A 93 28.72 -7.79 4.62
C PHE A 93 29.59 -8.30 5.77
N TYR A 94 29.92 -9.57 5.75
CA TYR A 94 30.94 -10.18 6.61
C TYR A 94 31.90 -11.04 5.80
N SER A 95 33.12 -11.20 6.31
CA SER A 95 34.15 -12.05 5.71
C SER A 95 34.05 -13.46 6.30
N ASP A 96 33.52 -14.40 5.52
CA ASP A 96 33.43 -15.81 5.91
C ASP A 96 34.77 -16.50 5.68
N LEU A 97 35.61 -16.51 6.71
CA LEU A 97 36.98 -17.01 6.60
C LEU A 97 37.04 -18.54 6.72
N ASN A 98 36.01 -19.15 7.30
CA ASN A 98 35.95 -20.59 7.58
C ASN A 98 34.94 -21.35 6.70
N ASP A 99 34.28 -20.65 5.77
CA ASP A 99 33.29 -21.14 4.82
C ASP A 99 32.09 -21.84 5.50
N ASN A 100 31.59 -21.28 6.61
CA ASN A 100 30.49 -21.86 7.39
C ASN A 100 29.14 -21.13 7.25
N ASP A 101 29.07 -20.08 6.42
CA ASP A 101 27.88 -19.26 6.16
C ASP A 101 27.30 -18.55 7.41
N ILE A 102 28.10 -18.39 8.47
CA ILE A 102 27.70 -17.77 9.72
C ILE A 102 28.74 -16.72 10.10
N TRP A 103 28.27 -15.52 10.47
CA TRP A 103 29.18 -14.51 10.99
C TRP A 103 29.70 -14.87 12.39
N ASP A 104 30.99 -15.15 12.48
CA ASP A 104 31.67 -15.58 13.70
C ASP A 104 32.43 -14.47 14.43
N SER A 105 32.65 -14.67 15.73
CA SER A 105 33.48 -13.76 16.53
C SER A 105 34.93 -13.79 16.05
N GLY A 106 35.36 -12.71 15.40
CA GLY A 106 36.70 -12.58 14.81
C GLY A 106 36.69 -12.32 13.31
N GLU A 107 35.52 -12.44 12.67
CA GLU A 107 35.32 -12.08 11.27
C GLU A 107 34.97 -10.60 11.11
N GLU A 108 35.57 -9.97 10.10
CA GLU A 108 35.31 -8.57 9.80
C GLU A 108 33.91 -8.42 9.20
N ALA A 109 33.18 -7.39 9.63
CA ALA A 109 31.89 -7.02 9.07
C ALA A 109 31.84 -5.52 8.77
N SER A 110 31.22 -5.15 7.65
CA SER A 110 31.23 -3.81 7.07
C SER A 110 29.94 -3.56 6.29
N ASP A 111 29.47 -2.32 6.26
CA ASP A 111 28.37 -1.84 5.40
C ASP A 111 28.83 -1.49 3.97
N LEU A 112 30.15 -1.57 3.74
CA LEU A 112 30.80 -1.40 2.45
C LEU A 112 31.23 -2.75 1.88
N ALA A 113 30.87 -3.00 0.62
CA ALA A 113 31.29 -4.17 -0.15
C ALA A 113 32.81 -4.19 -0.39
N GLY A 114 33.36 -5.39 -0.63
CA GLY A 114 34.79 -5.60 -0.92
C GLY A 114 35.59 -6.35 0.15
N LEU A 115 34.92 -7.09 1.04
CA LEU A 115 35.58 -8.00 1.98
C LEU A 115 36.09 -9.26 1.27
N ALA A 116 37.14 -9.89 1.78
CA ALA A 116 37.57 -11.19 1.28
C ALA A 116 36.52 -12.25 1.64
N ARG A 117 36.10 -13.09 0.68
CA ARG A 117 35.01 -14.09 0.87
C ARG A 117 33.75 -13.45 1.48
N GLN A 118 33.31 -12.36 0.86
CA GLN A 118 32.16 -11.62 1.38
C GLN A 118 30.88 -12.45 1.31
N LYS A 119 30.09 -12.35 2.38
CA LYS A 119 28.71 -12.80 2.48
C LYS A 119 27.87 -11.72 3.10
N ILE A 120 26.56 -11.80 2.92
CA ILE A 120 25.62 -10.81 3.44
C ILE A 120 24.88 -11.31 4.68
N LEU A 121 24.58 -10.38 5.59
CA LEU A 121 23.74 -10.64 6.74
C LEU A 121 22.27 -10.52 6.35
N LEU A 122 21.54 -11.64 6.41
CA LEU A 122 20.11 -11.72 6.17
C LEU A 122 19.36 -12.12 7.44
N LYS A 123 18.16 -11.58 7.58
CA LYS A 123 17.23 -11.90 8.66
C LYS A 123 15.84 -12.17 8.11
N ASN A 124 15.24 -13.28 8.54
CA ASN A 124 13.87 -13.63 8.20
C ASN A 124 12.89 -12.60 8.79
N SER A 125 11.89 -12.22 8.00
CA SER A 125 10.77 -11.39 8.45
C SER A 125 9.95 -12.12 9.52
N GLY A 126 9.27 -11.34 10.35
CA GLY A 126 8.45 -11.87 11.43
C GLY A 126 6.96 -11.63 11.21
N TRP A 127 6.16 -12.01 12.20
CA TRP A 127 4.73 -11.72 12.22
C TRP A 127 4.48 -10.24 12.51
N TYR A 128 3.77 -9.56 11.60
CA TYR A 128 3.25 -8.23 11.81
C TYR A 128 1.78 -8.31 12.17
N TYR A 129 1.32 -7.49 13.12
CA TYR A 129 -0.08 -7.44 13.52
C TYR A 129 -0.62 -6.01 13.57
N LYS A 130 -1.90 -5.87 13.22
CA LYS A 130 -2.66 -4.61 13.22
C LYS A 130 -4.02 -4.79 13.86
N ILE A 131 -4.47 -3.77 14.58
CA ILE A 131 -5.77 -3.76 15.25
C ILE A 131 -6.61 -2.65 14.66
N SER A 132 -7.74 -3.01 14.08
CA SER A 132 -8.68 -2.15 13.36
C SER A 132 -9.98 -1.99 14.17
N PRO A 133 -10.06 -1.04 15.13
CA PRO A 133 -11.30 -0.71 15.80
C PRO A 133 -12.26 0.05 14.88
N ARG A 134 -13.56 -0.20 15.04
CA ARG A 134 -14.64 0.48 14.34
C ARG A 134 -15.78 0.74 15.32
N VAL A 135 -16.25 1.98 15.37
CA VAL A 135 -17.36 2.39 16.21
C VAL A 135 -18.28 3.26 15.38
N GLY A 136 -19.54 2.88 15.29
CA GLY A 136 -20.60 3.71 14.74
C GLY A 136 -21.68 3.90 15.79
N PHE A 137 -22.24 5.10 15.89
CA PHE A 137 -23.48 5.31 16.64
C PHE A 137 -24.49 6.00 15.76
N SER A 138 -25.73 5.55 15.82
CA SER A 138 -26.87 6.16 15.16
C SER A 138 -27.88 6.56 16.22
N HIS A 139 -28.27 7.83 16.26
CA HIS A 139 -29.26 8.37 17.17
C HIS A 139 -30.52 8.75 16.38
N VAL A 140 -31.65 8.20 16.80
CA VAL A 140 -32.97 8.53 16.25
C VAL A 140 -33.48 9.75 16.99
N ILE A 141 -33.49 10.91 16.32
CA ILE A 141 -33.93 12.18 16.91
C ILE A 141 -35.46 12.25 16.86
N THR A 142 -36.04 11.84 15.73
CA THR A 142 -37.49 11.69 15.52
C THR A 142 -37.75 10.45 14.68
N ASP A 143 -39.02 10.07 14.50
CA ASP A 143 -39.47 9.03 13.56
C ASP A 143 -39.02 9.26 12.11
N LYS A 144 -38.60 10.49 11.78
CA LYS A 144 -38.21 10.93 10.44
C LYS A 144 -36.79 11.50 10.35
N SER A 145 -36.08 11.59 11.46
CA SER A 145 -34.75 12.22 11.51
C SER A 145 -33.75 11.32 12.24
N THR A 146 -32.67 10.98 11.56
CA THR A 146 -31.59 10.16 12.10
C THR A 146 -30.25 10.86 11.97
N PHE A 147 -29.46 10.80 13.02
CA PHE A 147 -28.07 11.22 13.01
C PHE A 147 -27.21 9.97 13.13
N THR A 148 -26.20 9.81 12.27
CA THR A 148 -25.27 8.68 12.32
C THR A 148 -23.85 9.20 12.30
N PHE A 149 -23.03 8.74 13.23
CA PHE A 149 -21.60 8.99 13.26
C PHE A 149 -20.85 7.66 13.14
N ASN A 150 -19.76 7.66 12.41
CA ASN A 150 -18.89 6.51 12.23
C ASN A 150 -17.43 6.93 12.39
N TYR A 151 -16.69 6.12 13.12
CA TYR A 151 -15.24 6.15 13.23
C TYR A 151 -14.70 4.78 12.91
N GLY A 152 -13.66 4.70 12.09
CA GLY A 152 -13.02 3.45 11.76
C GLY A 152 -11.53 3.62 11.46
N LEU A 153 -10.75 2.67 11.94
CA LEU A 153 -9.37 2.48 11.56
C LEU A 153 -9.29 1.31 10.57
N TYR A 154 -8.62 1.53 9.45
CA TYR A 154 -8.45 0.55 8.40
C TYR A 154 -6.95 0.38 8.11
N TYR A 155 -6.55 -0.86 7.88
CA TYR A 155 -5.21 -1.21 7.45
C TYR A 155 -5.28 -1.96 6.13
N GLN A 156 -4.34 -1.68 5.24
CA GLN A 156 -4.18 -2.37 3.97
C GLN A 156 -2.73 -2.85 3.86
N ASN A 157 -2.53 -4.14 3.59
CA ASN A 157 -1.19 -4.66 3.38
C ASN A 157 -0.56 -4.02 2.12
N PRO A 158 0.76 -3.80 2.13
CA PRO A 158 1.50 -3.35 0.95
C PRO A 158 1.31 -4.33 -0.20
N VAL A 159 1.52 -3.83 -1.42
CA VAL A 159 1.45 -4.69 -2.61
C VAL A 159 2.58 -5.70 -2.52
N TYR A 160 2.28 -6.99 -2.69
CA TYR A 160 3.29 -8.05 -2.55
C TYR A 160 4.46 -7.90 -3.53
N GLN A 161 4.26 -7.25 -4.67
CA GLN A 161 5.35 -6.88 -5.57
C GLN A 161 6.41 -6.06 -4.83
N ASP A 162 6.03 -5.03 -4.08
CA ASP A 162 6.96 -4.18 -3.31
C ASP A 162 7.65 -4.93 -2.15
N VAL A 163 7.11 -6.09 -1.75
CA VAL A 163 7.68 -6.93 -0.70
C VAL A 163 8.67 -7.94 -1.28
N TYR A 164 8.38 -8.51 -2.45
CA TYR A 164 9.14 -9.61 -3.05
C TYR A 164 10.05 -9.22 -4.21
N LEU A 165 10.01 -7.95 -4.64
CA LEU A 165 10.84 -7.44 -5.74
C LEU A 165 12.32 -7.76 -5.50
N ASN A 166 12.93 -8.46 -6.46
CA ASN A 166 14.34 -8.83 -6.47
C ASN A 166 14.86 -9.47 -5.16
N THR A 167 13.98 -10.18 -4.43
CA THR A 167 14.34 -10.82 -3.16
C THR A 167 15.23 -12.06 -3.32
N ASN A 168 15.37 -12.57 -4.54
CA ASN A 168 16.27 -13.66 -4.94
C ASN A 168 17.73 -13.19 -5.05
N SER A 169 17.97 -11.91 -5.35
CA SER A 169 19.32 -11.34 -5.48
C SER A 169 19.77 -10.61 -4.21
N LEU A 170 19.13 -10.89 -3.05
CA LEU A 170 19.52 -10.29 -1.77
C LEU A 170 20.86 -10.85 -1.26
N GLU A 171 21.22 -12.07 -1.66
CA GLU A 171 22.47 -12.76 -1.29
C GLU A 171 23.68 -12.24 -2.05
N ASP A 172 23.49 -11.78 -3.29
CA ASP A 172 24.49 -11.10 -4.10
C ASP A 172 23.99 -9.70 -4.52
N PRO A 173 24.13 -8.71 -3.62
CA PRO A 173 23.68 -7.36 -3.93
C PRO A 173 24.54 -6.68 -5.01
N GLU A 174 25.76 -7.14 -5.30
CA GLU A 174 26.59 -6.54 -6.37
C GLU A 174 25.94 -6.79 -7.74
N GLU A 175 25.49 -8.02 -7.99
CA GLU A 175 24.74 -8.38 -9.21
C GLU A 175 23.44 -7.58 -9.34
N LEU A 176 22.67 -7.48 -8.26
CA LEU A 176 21.46 -6.67 -8.17
C LEU A 176 21.71 -5.19 -8.55
N PHE A 177 22.83 -4.62 -8.12
CA PHE A 177 23.18 -3.22 -8.35
C PHE A 177 23.78 -2.95 -9.73
N GLU A 178 24.41 -3.94 -10.36
CA GLU A 178 25.01 -3.81 -11.69
C GLU A 178 24.04 -4.14 -12.83
N GLU A 179 23.12 -5.09 -12.65
CA GLU A 179 22.20 -5.57 -13.69
C GLU A 179 20.77 -5.02 -13.57
N GLY A 180 20.33 -4.61 -12.38
CA GLY A 180 18.95 -4.18 -12.11
C GLY A 180 18.69 -2.67 -12.23
N GLU A 181 17.41 -2.27 -12.28
CA GLU A 181 16.98 -0.86 -12.03
C GLU A 181 17.23 -0.41 -10.57
N GLY A 182 17.94 -1.23 -9.77
CA GLY A 182 18.29 -0.94 -8.39
C GLY A 182 17.10 -0.96 -7.43
N ALA A 183 15.92 -1.46 -7.79
CA ALA A 183 14.79 -1.52 -6.87
C ALA A 183 14.76 -2.84 -6.09
N VAL A 184 14.59 -2.76 -4.77
CA VAL A 184 14.62 -3.89 -3.83
C VAL A 184 13.34 -3.90 -2.99
N GLY A 185 12.75 -5.09 -2.88
CA GLY A 185 11.57 -5.32 -2.06
C GLY A 185 11.90 -5.30 -0.56
N ASN A 186 10.89 -5.07 0.26
CA ASN A 186 11.07 -4.97 1.69
C ASN A 186 9.99 -5.72 2.48
N ALA A 187 10.37 -6.87 3.05
CA ALA A 187 9.47 -7.67 3.88
C ALA A 187 9.29 -7.13 5.31
N THR A 188 9.82 -5.94 5.63
CA THR A 188 9.52 -5.21 6.86
C THR A 188 8.49 -4.10 6.68
N MET A 189 7.91 -3.96 5.48
CA MET A 189 6.90 -2.96 5.20
C MET A 189 5.67 -3.09 6.10
N ASN A 190 5.24 -1.94 6.59
CA ASN A 190 4.05 -1.80 7.41
C ASN A 190 2.80 -1.72 6.55
N SER A 191 1.67 -2.16 7.09
CA SER A 191 0.37 -1.96 6.46
C SER A 191 0.02 -0.46 6.44
N GLN A 192 -0.43 0.02 5.29
CA GLN A 192 -0.94 1.38 5.10
C GLN A 192 -2.14 1.61 6.01
N ARG A 193 -2.24 2.76 6.65
CA ARG A 193 -3.28 3.04 7.64
C ARG A 193 -4.20 4.15 7.13
N THR A 194 -5.50 3.98 7.34
CA THR A 194 -6.53 4.96 7.01
C THR A 194 -7.45 5.15 8.20
N GLN A 195 -7.50 6.37 8.71
CA GLN A 195 -8.39 6.80 9.78
C GLN A 195 -9.57 7.55 9.16
N GLN A 196 -10.79 7.08 9.39
CA GLN A 196 -11.99 7.70 8.83
C GLN A 196 -12.95 8.14 9.92
N TYR A 197 -13.44 9.36 9.78
CA TYR A 197 -14.51 9.96 10.56
C TYR A 197 -15.63 10.34 9.60
N GLY A 198 -16.88 10.07 9.95
CA GLY A 198 -18.03 10.45 9.13
C GLY A 198 -19.25 10.74 9.99
N ALA A 199 -19.99 11.78 9.66
CA ALA A 199 -21.26 12.13 10.29
C ALA A 199 -22.30 12.36 9.19
N ASN A 200 -23.45 11.72 9.33
CA ASN A 200 -24.57 11.81 8.40
C ASN A 200 -25.83 12.22 9.16
N PHE A 201 -26.62 13.09 8.56
CA PHE A 201 -27.88 13.57 9.08
C PHE A 201 -28.95 13.39 8.00
N ASN A 202 -29.90 12.50 8.26
CA ASN A 202 -30.98 12.19 7.34
C ASN A 202 -32.29 12.70 7.93
N VAL A 203 -33.05 13.45 7.15
CA VAL A 203 -34.34 14.03 7.56
C VAL A 203 -35.36 13.82 6.45
N GLN A 204 -36.50 13.27 6.81
CA GLN A 204 -37.68 13.21 5.97
C GLN A 204 -38.67 14.31 6.39
N VAL A 205 -39.08 15.15 5.43
CA VAL A 205 -40.07 16.23 5.64
C VAL A 205 -41.35 15.90 4.89
N GLY A 206 -42.43 15.67 5.64
CA GLY A 206 -43.70 15.22 5.08
C GLY A 206 -43.61 13.82 4.47
N GLU A 207 -44.26 13.62 3.32
CA GLU A 207 -44.24 12.36 2.55
C GLU A 207 -43.43 12.50 1.25
N ASN A 208 -42.96 13.71 0.94
CA ASN A 208 -42.47 14.05 -0.39
C ASN A 208 -40.99 14.41 -0.41
N TRP A 209 -40.38 14.83 0.70
CA TRP A 209 -38.99 15.29 0.71
C TRP A 209 -38.14 14.45 1.66
N ALA A 210 -36.94 14.09 1.20
CA ALA A 210 -35.89 13.53 2.05
C ALA A 210 -34.56 14.25 1.78
N TYR A 211 -33.90 14.67 2.84
CA TYR A 211 -32.61 15.34 2.82
C TYR A 211 -31.60 14.46 3.55
N SER A 212 -30.45 14.20 2.94
CA SER A 212 -29.33 13.52 3.57
C SER A 212 -28.10 14.42 3.44
N PHE A 213 -27.53 14.81 4.57
CA PHE A 213 -26.32 15.62 4.63
C PHE A 213 -25.23 14.81 5.33
N GLY A 214 -24.10 14.61 4.66
CA GLY A 214 -22.94 13.89 5.17
C GLY A 214 -21.72 14.79 5.22
N ALA A 215 -20.86 14.58 6.20
CA ALA A 215 -19.53 15.15 6.27
C ALA A 215 -18.56 14.05 6.67
N TRP A 216 -17.42 13.97 5.99
CA TRP A 216 -16.42 12.95 6.27
C TRP A 216 -15.00 13.49 6.13
N VAL A 217 -14.10 12.89 6.90
CA VAL A 217 -12.65 13.15 6.88
C VAL A 217 -11.94 11.80 6.89
N ARG A 218 -10.92 11.67 6.06
CA ARG A 218 -10.02 10.54 5.94
C ARG A 218 -8.59 11.04 6.07
N ASP A 219 -7.83 10.40 6.92
CA ASP A 219 -6.41 10.64 7.12
C ASP A 219 -5.67 9.34 6.80
N MET A 220 -4.71 9.40 5.88
CA MET A 220 -3.99 8.26 5.33
C MET A 220 -2.51 8.43 5.63
N ASP A 221 -1.91 7.41 6.21
CA ASP A 221 -0.50 7.43 6.59
C ASP A 221 0.16 6.07 6.36
N GLN A 222 1.49 6.07 6.41
CA GLN A 222 2.31 4.91 6.08
C GLN A 222 2.05 4.39 4.66
N LEU A 223 1.72 5.29 3.72
CA LEU A 223 1.60 4.95 2.32
C LEU A 223 2.96 4.49 1.78
N THR A 224 2.92 3.56 0.84
CA THR A 224 4.13 3.01 0.21
C THR A 224 4.91 4.10 -0.51
N ARG A 225 6.23 4.10 -0.31
CA ARG A 225 7.19 5.01 -0.92
C ARG A 225 8.46 4.25 -1.26
N TYR A 226 9.14 4.62 -2.34
CA TYR A 226 10.50 4.16 -2.58
C TYR A 226 11.52 5.17 -2.04
N THR A 227 12.43 4.71 -1.16
CA THR A 227 13.52 5.53 -0.61
C THR A 227 14.81 5.18 -1.33
N HIS A 228 15.61 6.19 -1.69
CA HIS A 228 16.92 5.95 -2.29
C HIS A 228 17.96 5.76 -1.20
N GLU A 229 18.66 4.65 -1.32
CA GLU A 229 19.71 4.25 -0.42
C GLU A 229 21.00 4.08 -1.22
N ARG A 230 22.12 4.16 -0.52
CA ARG A 230 23.44 4.07 -1.12
C ARG A 230 24.32 3.17 -0.28
N SER A 231 24.97 2.20 -0.92
CA SER A 231 26.07 1.45 -0.33
C SER A 231 27.30 1.61 -1.23
N GLY A 232 28.35 2.25 -0.71
CA GLY A 232 29.58 2.51 -1.46
C GLY A 232 29.38 3.31 -2.75
N VAL A 233 29.63 2.65 -3.89
CA VAL A 233 29.47 3.23 -5.23
C VAL A 233 28.08 2.99 -5.84
N TYR A 234 27.33 2.04 -5.28
CA TYR A 234 26.03 1.64 -5.79
C TYR A 234 24.90 2.47 -5.17
N GLN A 235 23.91 2.80 -5.99
CA GLN A 235 22.69 3.47 -5.60
C GLN A 235 21.52 2.57 -5.93
N TYR A 236 20.60 2.42 -4.99
CA TYR A 236 19.45 1.54 -5.13
C TYR A 236 18.26 2.16 -4.39
N GLN A 237 17.10 1.55 -4.55
CA GLN A 237 15.83 2.02 -4.07
C GLN A 237 15.18 0.90 -3.28
N VAL A 238 14.69 1.22 -2.10
CA VAL A 238 14.03 0.25 -1.23
C VAL A 238 12.61 0.67 -0.98
N ALA A 239 11.69 -0.29 -1.14
CA ALA A 239 10.30 -0.07 -0.76
C ALA A 239 10.22 0.21 0.76
N SER A 240 9.58 1.31 1.12
CA SER A 240 9.41 1.76 2.49
C SER A 240 8.02 2.36 2.68
N ASN A 241 7.66 2.69 3.93
CA ASN A 241 6.45 3.42 4.23
C ASN A 241 6.82 4.82 4.70
N GLY A 242 6.21 5.84 4.12
CA GLY A 242 6.52 7.21 4.51
C GLY A 242 5.60 8.27 3.93
N ASP A 243 4.88 7.94 2.86
CA ASP A 243 3.94 8.87 2.26
C ASP A 243 2.65 8.96 3.09
N TYR A 244 1.96 10.09 2.94
CA TYR A 244 0.75 10.41 3.69
C TYR A 244 -0.16 11.32 2.87
N GLY A 245 -1.44 11.34 3.22
CA GLY A 245 -2.43 12.15 2.54
C GLY A 245 -3.70 12.31 3.35
N SER A 246 -4.48 13.33 3.01
CA SER A 246 -5.73 13.63 3.69
C SER A 246 -6.83 13.87 2.67
N ALA A 247 -8.05 13.41 2.96
CA ALA A 247 -9.21 13.69 2.13
C ALA A 247 -10.40 14.05 3.01
N LYS A 248 -11.17 15.05 2.60
CA LYS A 248 -12.38 15.45 3.32
C LYS A 248 -13.47 15.82 2.34
N GLY A 249 -14.72 15.64 2.74
CA GLY A 249 -15.83 15.99 1.89
C GLY A 249 -17.14 16.21 2.63
N LEU A 250 -18.06 16.81 1.88
CA LEU A 250 -19.45 17.06 2.24
C LEU A 250 -20.32 16.45 1.15
N ASP A 251 -21.30 15.67 1.57
CA ASP A 251 -22.26 15.02 0.71
C ASP A 251 -23.65 15.58 0.98
N LEU A 252 -24.39 15.90 -0.07
CA LEU A 252 -25.77 16.36 0.00
C LEU A 252 -26.60 15.53 -0.97
N THR A 253 -27.61 14.85 -0.46
CA THR A 253 -28.63 14.20 -1.27
C THR A 253 -29.98 14.81 -0.94
N ILE A 254 -30.69 15.25 -1.98
CA ILE A 254 -32.05 15.75 -1.88
C ILE A 254 -32.92 14.86 -2.76
N GLU A 255 -33.90 14.20 -2.16
CA GLU A 255 -34.93 13.47 -2.87
C GLU A 255 -36.25 14.23 -2.74
N TRP A 256 -36.93 14.39 -3.88
CA TRP A 256 -38.27 14.89 -3.97
C TRP A 256 -39.13 13.90 -4.72
N ARG A 257 -40.16 13.38 -4.07
CA ARG A 257 -41.13 12.44 -4.65
C ARG A 257 -42.52 13.07 -4.60
N TRP A 258 -43.15 13.18 -5.76
CA TRP A 258 -44.53 13.58 -5.92
C TRP A 258 -45.28 12.49 -6.70
N LEU A 259 -46.61 12.54 -6.71
CA LEU A 259 -47.44 11.52 -7.38
C LEU A 259 -47.10 11.36 -8.87
N LEU A 260 -46.74 12.46 -9.54
CA LEU A 260 -46.52 12.51 -10.98
C LEU A 260 -45.05 12.61 -11.37
N PHE A 261 -44.14 12.87 -10.44
CA PHE A 261 -42.71 12.95 -10.75
C PHE A 261 -41.86 12.67 -9.52
N GLY A 262 -40.64 12.20 -9.75
CA GLY A 262 -39.62 12.11 -8.72
C GLY A 262 -38.32 12.74 -9.22
N SER A 263 -37.57 13.27 -8.27
CA SER A 263 -36.31 13.95 -8.51
C SER A 263 -35.33 13.58 -7.41
N GLN A 264 -34.07 13.42 -7.77
CA GLN A 264 -32.98 13.21 -6.84
C GLN A 264 -31.79 14.06 -7.29
N LEU A 265 -31.27 14.87 -6.38
CA LEU A 265 -30.06 15.64 -6.57
C LEU A 265 -29.02 15.12 -5.59
N GLN A 266 -27.88 14.69 -6.11
CA GLN A 266 -26.71 14.32 -5.34
C GLN A 266 -25.60 15.32 -5.64
N TYR A 267 -24.99 15.86 -4.61
CA TYR A 267 -23.90 16.79 -4.71
C TYR A 267 -22.83 16.42 -3.68
N THR A 268 -21.60 16.23 -4.16
CA THR A 268 -20.44 15.96 -3.32
C THR A 268 -19.43 17.08 -3.54
N TYR A 269 -18.99 17.66 -2.43
CA TYR A 269 -17.82 18.51 -2.38
C TYR A 269 -16.70 17.74 -1.69
N SER A 270 -15.60 17.44 -2.36
CA SER A 270 -14.47 16.72 -1.75
C SER A 270 -13.15 17.37 -2.11
N VAL A 271 -12.20 17.37 -1.19
CA VAL A 271 -10.83 17.82 -1.45
C VAL A 271 -9.87 16.76 -0.94
N ALA A 272 -9.07 16.20 -1.85
CA ALA A 272 -7.99 15.28 -1.56
C ALA A 272 -6.63 15.97 -1.67
N LYS A 273 -5.77 15.70 -0.70
CA LYS A 273 -4.39 16.16 -0.64
C LYS A 273 -3.43 15.00 -0.39
N THR A 274 -2.25 15.07 -0.97
CA THR A 274 -1.21 14.03 -0.88
C THR A 274 0.16 14.71 -0.74
N ASN A 275 1.11 14.04 -0.10
CA ASN A 275 2.51 14.50 -0.08
C ASN A 275 3.30 14.05 -1.33
N SER A 276 2.79 13.06 -2.07
CA SER A 276 3.45 12.38 -3.18
C SER A 276 2.40 11.91 -4.19
N GLU A 277 2.63 12.13 -5.49
CA GLU A 277 1.65 11.81 -6.54
C GLU A 277 1.41 10.30 -6.69
N TYR A 278 2.45 9.49 -6.47
CA TYR A 278 2.44 8.03 -6.53
C TYR A 278 3.70 7.46 -5.87
N ALA A 279 3.69 6.19 -5.44
CA ALA A 279 4.80 5.57 -4.70
C ALA A 279 6.15 5.62 -5.44
N TRP A 280 6.12 5.56 -6.78
CA TRP A 280 7.28 5.64 -7.66
C TRP A 280 7.68 7.09 -8.03
N ALA A 281 7.00 8.12 -7.54
CA ALA A 281 7.31 9.53 -7.88
C ALA A 281 8.67 9.94 -7.32
N SER A 282 9.09 9.30 -6.24
CA SER A 282 10.41 9.49 -5.66
C SER A 282 11.54 8.92 -6.53
N ILE A 283 11.24 8.05 -7.52
CA ILE A 283 12.22 7.42 -8.42
C ILE A 283 12.78 8.41 -9.45
N SER A 284 11.98 9.39 -9.89
CA SER A 284 12.34 10.32 -10.97
C SER A 284 12.39 11.80 -10.56
N GLY A 285 12.78 12.11 -9.32
CA GLY A 285 12.74 13.48 -8.76
C GLY A 285 14.08 14.02 -8.28
N GLN A 286 14.29 15.34 -8.41
CA GLN A 286 15.43 16.03 -7.81
C GLN A 286 15.20 16.17 -6.29
N TYR A 287 16.06 15.56 -5.48
CA TYR A 287 16.05 15.69 -4.03
C TYR A 287 16.30 17.14 -3.61
N VAL A 288 15.28 17.75 -3.02
CA VAL A 288 15.41 19.02 -2.31
C VAL A 288 15.03 18.73 -0.87
N ASP A 289 15.95 19.03 0.05
CA ASP A 289 15.68 18.98 1.50
C ASP A 289 14.69 20.10 1.85
N ALA A 290 13.42 19.82 1.63
CA ALA A 290 12.30 20.68 1.92
C ALA A 290 11.37 19.96 2.90
N PRO A 291 10.70 20.68 3.82
CA PRO A 291 9.69 20.07 4.66
C PRO A 291 8.65 19.36 3.79
N SER A 292 8.23 18.17 4.18
CA SER A 292 7.18 17.47 3.46
C SER A 292 5.87 18.27 3.56
N HIS A 293 5.24 18.52 2.41
CA HIS A 293 4.05 19.34 2.29
C HIS A 293 2.97 18.56 1.52
N GLU A 294 1.70 18.72 1.93
CA GLU A 294 0.58 18.16 1.19
C GLU A 294 0.12 19.11 0.07
N PHE A 295 0.02 18.58 -1.14
CA PHE A 295 -0.52 19.27 -2.31
C PHE A 295 -1.87 18.68 -2.70
N ILE A 296 -2.71 19.45 -3.40
CA ILE A 296 -3.98 18.92 -3.92
C ILE A 296 -3.65 17.82 -4.94
N ALA A 297 -4.29 16.66 -4.83
CA ALA A 297 -4.05 15.56 -5.74
C ALA A 297 -4.39 15.98 -7.19
N TYR A 298 -3.56 15.62 -8.17
CA TYR A 298 -3.79 16.01 -9.57
C TYR A 298 -5.12 15.49 -10.15
N TYR A 299 -5.63 14.38 -9.59
CA TYR A 299 -6.90 13.77 -9.96
C TYR A 299 -8.08 14.26 -9.11
N ASP A 300 -7.86 15.17 -8.16
CA ASP A 300 -8.92 15.72 -7.31
C ASP A 300 -9.96 16.43 -8.18
N ARG A 301 -11.24 16.25 -7.83
CA ARG A 301 -12.36 16.95 -8.47
C ARG A 301 -13.25 17.52 -7.38
N PRO A 302 -13.14 18.83 -7.10
CA PRO A 302 -13.82 19.43 -5.97
C PRO A 302 -15.34 19.33 -5.97
N HIS A 303 -15.99 19.34 -7.14
CA HIS A 303 -17.45 19.33 -7.26
C HIS A 303 -17.91 18.21 -8.17
N ASP A 304 -18.75 17.32 -7.64
CA ASP A 304 -19.51 16.34 -8.41
C ASP A 304 -21.00 16.54 -8.13
N LEU A 305 -21.80 16.62 -9.18
CA LEU A 305 -23.24 16.78 -9.12
C LEU A 305 -23.90 15.80 -10.09
N THR A 306 -24.80 14.99 -9.55
CA THR A 306 -25.67 14.10 -10.30
C THR A 306 -27.11 14.48 -10.05
N TYR A 307 -27.86 14.72 -11.11
CA TYR A 307 -29.28 15.03 -11.05
C TYR A 307 -30.08 14.00 -11.83
N TYR A 308 -31.04 13.38 -11.17
CA TYR A 308 -32.00 12.46 -11.76
C TYR A 308 -33.40 13.02 -11.61
N PHE A 309 -34.18 12.96 -12.68
CA PHE A 309 -35.58 13.36 -12.70
C PHE A 309 -36.37 12.37 -13.55
N TYR A 310 -37.55 11.98 -13.08
CA TYR A 310 -38.49 11.20 -13.86
C TYR A 310 -39.91 11.71 -13.65
N THR A 311 -40.75 11.59 -14.67
CA THR A 311 -42.14 12.04 -14.63
C THR A 311 -43.07 11.11 -15.40
N PHE A 312 -44.31 11.03 -14.93
CA PHE A 312 -45.42 10.34 -15.58
C PHE A 312 -46.28 11.38 -16.30
N LEU A 313 -46.20 11.36 -17.62
CA LEU A 313 -46.99 12.23 -18.49
C LEU A 313 -48.34 11.54 -18.82
N PRO A 314 -49.34 12.32 -19.27
CA PRO A 314 -50.58 11.76 -19.81
C PRO A 314 -50.31 10.73 -20.93
N PHE A 315 -51.29 9.86 -21.19
CA PHE A 315 -51.21 8.77 -22.19
C PHE A 315 -50.20 7.66 -21.85
N GLY A 316 -49.79 7.55 -20.58
CA GLY A 316 -48.89 6.48 -20.12
C GLY A 316 -47.41 6.69 -20.50
N VAL A 317 -47.05 7.87 -20.99
CA VAL A 317 -45.67 8.21 -21.36
C VAL A 317 -44.86 8.47 -20.09
N ARG A 318 -43.67 7.89 -20.01
CA ARG A 318 -42.69 8.15 -18.95
C ARG A 318 -41.50 8.86 -19.56
N ALA A 319 -41.08 9.96 -18.94
CA ALA A 319 -39.90 10.69 -19.35
C ALA A 319 -38.91 10.74 -18.18
N GLY A 320 -37.63 10.67 -18.50
CA GLY A 320 -36.54 10.78 -17.52
C GLY A 320 -35.44 11.69 -18.05
N LEU A 321 -34.80 12.40 -17.14
CA LEU A 321 -33.62 13.23 -17.38
C LEU A 321 -32.56 12.81 -16.37
N THR A 322 -31.37 12.53 -16.87
CA THR A 322 -30.17 12.36 -16.04
C THR A 322 -29.13 13.37 -16.49
N ALA A 323 -28.62 14.16 -15.57
CA ALA A 323 -27.57 15.13 -15.81
C ALA A 323 -26.41 14.90 -14.85
N PHE A 324 -25.19 15.03 -15.37
CA PHE A 324 -23.96 14.89 -14.63
C PHE A 324 -23.13 16.16 -14.83
N TYR A 325 -22.55 16.66 -13.75
CA TYR A 325 -21.63 17.78 -13.77
C TYR A 325 -20.46 17.46 -12.84
N GLN A 326 -19.25 17.60 -13.35
CA GLN A 326 -18.02 17.40 -12.60
C GLN A 326 -17.10 18.60 -12.84
N SER A 327 -16.47 19.11 -11.78
CA SER A 327 -15.44 20.13 -11.92
C SER A 327 -14.21 19.59 -12.64
N GLY A 328 -13.45 20.48 -13.28
CA GLY A 328 -12.16 20.15 -13.85
C GLY A 328 -11.13 19.75 -12.79
N TYR A 329 -10.04 19.15 -13.25
CA TYR A 329 -8.87 18.85 -12.43
C TYR A 329 -8.18 20.13 -11.94
N PRO A 330 -7.50 20.09 -10.79
CA PRO A 330 -6.68 21.21 -10.32
C PRO A 330 -5.60 21.54 -11.34
N TYR A 331 -5.36 22.83 -11.53
CA TYR A 331 -4.33 23.32 -12.43
C TYR A 331 -2.95 23.22 -11.74
N THR A 332 -2.09 22.35 -12.23
CA THR A 332 -0.67 22.32 -11.85
C THR A 332 0.11 23.25 -12.79
N PRO A 333 0.60 24.42 -12.34
CA PRO A 333 1.41 25.29 -13.18
C PRO A 333 2.73 24.58 -13.51
N ILE A 334 3.02 24.42 -14.80
CA ILE A 334 4.37 24.04 -15.26
C ILE A 334 5.26 25.26 -15.02
N ILE A 335 6.00 25.27 -13.91
CA ILE A 335 6.98 26.31 -13.63
C ILE A 335 8.24 25.94 -14.40
N PHE A 336 8.41 26.50 -15.60
CA PHE A 336 9.67 26.41 -16.33
C PHE A 336 10.77 27.08 -15.50
N LYS A 337 11.74 26.30 -15.03
CA LYS A 337 12.93 26.80 -14.36
C LYS A 337 13.99 27.13 -15.43
N GLY A 338 13.71 28.17 -16.22
CA GLY A 338 14.55 28.60 -17.33
C GLY A 338 13.97 29.85 -18.01
N LYS A 339 14.82 30.67 -18.64
CA LYS A 339 14.41 31.95 -19.23
C LYS A 339 13.63 31.83 -20.54
N ASP A 340 13.40 30.62 -21.07
CA ASP A 340 12.60 30.40 -22.28
C ASP A 340 11.89 29.03 -22.22
N PRO A 341 10.69 28.90 -22.85
CA PRO A 341 9.88 27.68 -22.92
C PRO A 341 10.45 26.58 -23.81
#